data_AF-A0A9D7YQT5-F1
#
_entry.id   AF-A0A9D7YQT5-F1
#
_cell.length_a   1.000
_cell.length_b   1.000
_cell.length_c   1.000
_cell.angle_alpha   90.00
_cell.angle_beta   90.00
_cell.angle_gamma   90.00
#
_symmetry.space_group_name_H-M   'P 1'
#
loop_
_entity.id
_entity.type
_entity.pdbx_description
1 polymer ?
#
loop_
_entity_poly.entity_id
_entity_poly.type
_entity_poly.pdbx_seq_one_letter_code
_entity_poly.pdbx_strand_id
1 'polypeptide(L)'
;MPEYLRSGADRALIDGVPSGAADQARERGPLLSARHHSQNYQALGEGVVVGAALWIVWARPRKPGVVTGCFFLVYGVGRIVTEFWRLPDAHLRVQRPGGLSYGQWLSVAMLLVGAAILWRAMKSAQQPVGGWLSRRAGASG
;
A
#
# COMPACT_ATOMS: atom_id res chain seq x y z
N MET A 1 40.77 26.53 28.09
CA MET A 1 40.29 25.14 28.15
C MET A 1 39.20 25.09 29.21
N PRO A 2 37.93 24.83 28.85
CA PRO A 2 36.82 24.95 29.80
C PRO A 2 36.83 23.84 30.86
N GLU A 3 36.38 24.18 32.06
CA GLU A 3 36.61 23.47 33.33
C GLU A 3 35.86 22.13 33.49
N TYR A 4 34.93 21.83 32.57
CA TYR A 4 34.16 20.59 32.54
C TYR A 4 34.94 19.34 32.07
N LEU A 5 36.19 19.50 31.58
CA LEU A 5 37.06 18.41 31.11
C LEU A 5 38.05 17.87 32.17
N ARG A 6 37.85 18.19 33.45
CA ARG A 6 38.75 17.80 34.55
C ARG A 6 38.19 16.71 35.48
N SER A 7 36.98 16.23 35.25
CA SER A 7 36.20 15.61 36.32
C SER A 7 36.39 14.11 36.55
N GLY A 8 37.20 13.32 35.85
CA GLY A 8 37.41 11.88 36.12
C GLY A 8 36.19 10.96 35.86
N ALA A 9 34.98 11.42 36.17
CA ALA A 9 33.70 10.84 35.80
C ALA A 9 33.44 10.93 34.29
N ASP A 10 34.01 11.94 33.62
CA ASP A 10 34.02 12.06 32.16
C ASP A 10 34.91 11.02 31.50
N ARG A 11 36.09 10.73 32.08
CA ARG A 11 36.94 9.61 31.63
C ARG A 11 36.27 8.27 31.82
N ALA A 12 35.59 8.04 32.95
CA ALA A 12 34.80 6.82 33.15
C ALA A 12 33.63 6.68 32.14
N LEU A 13 33.02 7.79 31.72
CA LEU A 13 31.98 7.81 30.69
C LEU A 13 32.55 7.50 29.30
N ILE A 14 33.73 8.05 28.96
CA ILE A 14 34.42 7.83 27.68
C ILE A 14 35.02 6.41 27.61
N ASP A 15 35.60 5.92 28.71
CA ASP A 15 36.20 4.58 28.84
C ASP A 15 35.12 3.47 28.93
N GLY A 16 33.89 3.83 29.31
CA GLY A 16 32.72 2.94 29.31
C GLY A 16 32.03 2.80 27.96
N VAL A 17 32.36 3.63 26.97
CA VAL A 17 31.89 3.46 25.59
C VAL A 17 32.68 2.31 24.96
N PRO A 18 32.05 1.19 24.58
CA PRO A 18 32.75 0.07 23.96
C PRO A 18 33.56 0.56 22.76
N SER A 19 34.82 0.16 22.64
CA SER A 19 35.80 0.62 21.62
C SER A 19 35.50 0.17 20.18
N GLY A 20 34.21 0.03 19.85
CA GLY A 20 33.67 -0.14 18.51
C GLY A 20 32.27 0.48 18.40
N ALA A 21 31.81 1.28 19.37
CA ALA A 21 30.53 1.96 19.32
C ALA A 21 30.52 3.07 18.27
N ALA A 22 31.66 3.76 18.08
CA ALA A 22 31.85 4.73 17.01
C ALA A 22 31.87 4.05 15.62
N ASP A 23 32.48 2.88 15.53
CA ASP A 23 32.53 2.08 14.29
C ASP A 23 31.16 1.45 13.99
N GLN A 24 30.47 0.92 15.01
CA GLN A 24 29.09 0.44 14.93
C GLN A 24 28.12 1.57 14.56
N ALA A 25 28.32 2.80 15.04
CA ALA A 25 27.49 3.94 14.67
C ALA A 25 27.75 4.40 13.23
N ARG A 26 28.99 4.31 12.73
CA ARG A 26 29.33 4.56 11.32
C ARG A 26 28.81 3.47 10.39
N GLU A 27 28.85 2.22 10.82
CA GLU A 27 28.40 1.04 10.07
C GLU A 27 26.87 0.90 10.08
N ARG A 28 26.21 1.24 11.19
CA ARG A 28 24.75 1.28 11.33
C ARG A 28 24.14 2.64 10.93
N GLY A 29 24.95 3.67 10.70
CA GLY A 29 24.50 4.99 10.25
C GLY A 29 23.61 4.95 8.99
N PRO A 30 23.95 4.15 7.97
CA PRO A 30 23.10 3.92 6.79
C PRO A 30 21.86 3.04 7.05
N LEU A 31 21.81 2.30 8.17
CA LEU A 31 20.63 1.51 8.59
C LEU A 31 19.66 2.36 9.42
N LEU A 32 20.19 3.36 10.14
CA LEU A 32 19.46 4.35 10.94
C LEU A 32 19.03 5.58 10.13
N SER A 33 19.49 5.72 8.88
CA SER A 33 18.96 6.73 7.96
C SER A 33 17.46 6.50 7.83
N ALA A 34 16.66 7.52 8.12
CA ALA A 34 15.21 7.49 8.04
C ALA A 34 14.78 7.08 6.62
N ARG A 35 14.57 5.79 6.40
CA ARG A 35 13.94 5.30 5.17
C ARG A 35 12.54 5.92 5.15
N HIS A 36 12.18 6.54 4.02
CA HIS A 36 10.85 7.13 3.84
C HIS A 36 9.78 6.15 4.33
N HIS A 37 8.76 6.64 5.06
CA HIS A 37 7.54 5.90 5.39
C HIS A 37 6.71 5.62 4.12
N SER A 38 7.30 4.96 3.13
CA SER A 38 6.61 4.47 1.93
C SER A 38 5.47 3.53 2.30
N GLN A 39 5.57 2.83 3.44
CA GLN A 39 4.49 2.02 4.02
C GLN A 39 3.22 2.83 4.29
N ASN A 40 3.30 4.11 4.71
CA ASN A 40 2.11 4.92 4.95
C ASN A 40 1.42 5.31 3.64
N TYR A 41 2.18 5.66 2.60
CA TYR A 41 1.62 5.95 1.28
C TYR A 41 1.03 4.70 0.62
N GLN A 42 1.66 3.55 0.80
CA GLN A 42 1.20 2.27 0.28
C GLN A 42 -0.06 1.78 1.01
N ALA A 43 -0.14 1.94 2.34
CA ALA A 43 -1.34 1.63 3.13
C ALA A 43 -2.51 2.58 2.82
N LEU A 44 -2.26 3.88 2.64
CA LEU A 44 -3.29 4.84 2.24
C LEU A 44 -3.78 4.57 0.80
N GLY A 45 -2.86 4.30 -0.13
CA GLY A 45 -3.18 4.03 -1.53
C GLY A 45 -3.88 2.67 -1.75
N GLU A 46 -3.37 1.59 -1.17
CA GLU A 46 -3.94 0.24 -1.38
C GLU A 46 -5.10 -0.08 -0.43
N GLY A 47 -5.16 0.55 0.74
CA GLY A 47 -6.21 0.34 1.74
C GLY A 47 -7.30 1.40 1.67
N VAL A 48 -6.95 2.66 1.94
CA VAL A 48 -7.95 3.74 2.09
C VAL A 48 -8.61 4.10 0.76
N VAL A 49 -7.86 4.25 -0.32
CA VAL A 49 -8.44 4.58 -1.64
C VAL A 49 -9.33 3.45 -2.16
N VAL A 50 -8.87 2.19 -2.05
CA VAL A 50 -9.65 1.03 -2.48
C VAL A 50 -10.91 0.88 -1.62
N GLY A 51 -10.77 1.00 -0.30
CA GLY A 51 -11.90 0.94 0.64
C GLY A 51 -12.92 2.04 0.38
N ALA A 52 -12.48 3.28 0.19
CA ALA A 52 -13.36 4.41 -0.12
C ALA A 52 -14.07 4.24 -1.47
N ALA A 53 -13.36 3.80 -2.51
CA ALA A 53 -13.94 3.54 -3.82
C ALA A 53 -15.04 2.47 -3.74
N LEU A 54 -14.79 1.37 -3.04
CA LEU A 54 -15.80 0.32 -2.83
C LEU A 54 -16.97 0.78 -1.98
N TRP A 55 -16.72 1.58 -0.94
CA TRP A 55 -17.77 2.16 -0.10
C TRP A 55 -18.74 3.02 -0.93
N ILE A 56 -18.19 3.85 -1.82
CA ILE A 56 -18.98 4.68 -2.74
C ILE A 56 -19.76 3.80 -3.73
N VAL A 57 -19.13 2.77 -4.30
CA VAL A 57 -19.80 1.85 -5.23
C VAL A 57 -20.96 1.11 -4.55
N TRP A 58 -20.77 0.67 -3.30
CA TRP A 58 -21.78 -0.01 -2.49
C TRP A 58 -22.90 0.93 -2.02
N ALA A 59 -22.72 2.26 -2.06
CA ALA A 59 -23.72 3.19 -1.53
C ALA A 59 -25.11 3.00 -2.14
N ARG A 60 -25.18 2.65 -3.42
CA ARG A 60 -26.43 2.33 -4.13
C ARG A 60 -26.60 0.81 -4.29
N PRO A 61 -27.84 0.29 -4.42
CA PRO A 61 -28.05 -1.11 -4.77
C PRO A 61 -27.31 -1.48 -6.06
N ARG A 62 -26.57 -2.60 -6.05
CA ARG A 62 -25.81 -3.08 -7.22
C ARG A 62 -26.11 -4.55 -7.48
N LYS A 63 -26.01 -4.94 -8.75
CA LYS A 63 -26.08 -6.35 -9.13
C LYS A 63 -24.91 -7.13 -8.50
N PRO A 64 -25.11 -8.40 -8.11
CA PRO A 64 -24.03 -9.25 -7.66
C PRO A 64 -22.86 -9.28 -8.66
N GLY A 65 -21.63 -9.24 -8.14
CA GLY A 65 -20.41 -9.18 -8.95
C GLY A 65 -19.92 -7.77 -9.31
N VAL A 66 -20.78 -6.73 -9.27
CA VAL A 66 -20.34 -5.36 -9.60
C VAL A 66 -19.27 -4.86 -8.62
N VAL A 67 -19.51 -5.01 -7.31
CA VAL A 67 -18.56 -4.57 -6.28
C VAL A 67 -17.24 -5.33 -6.39
N THR A 68 -17.30 -6.65 -6.58
CA THR A 68 -16.12 -7.51 -6.75
C THR A 68 -15.33 -7.13 -8.00
N GLY A 69 -16.01 -6.90 -9.13
CA GLY A 69 -15.36 -6.44 -10.36
C GLY A 69 -14.68 -5.08 -10.17
N CYS A 70 -15.36 -4.13 -9.52
CA CYS A 70 -14.78 -2.83 -9.17
C CYS A 70 -13.56 -2.96 -8.25
N PHE A 71 -13.54 -3.89 -7.29
CA PHE A 71 -12.38 -4.14 -6.44
C PHE A 71 -11.16 -4.53 -7.27
N PHE A 72 -11.30 -5.52 -8.15
CA PHE A 72 -10.21 -5.99 -9.01
C PHE A 72 -9.69 -4.87 -9.92
N LEU A 73 -10.59 -4.02 -10.47
CA LEU A 73 -10.19 -2.89 -11.30
C LEU A 73 -9.44 -1.81 -10.50
N VAL A 74 -10.02 -1.33 -9.40
CA VAL A 74 -9.43 -0.24 -8.61
C VAL A 74 -8.10 -0.69 -7.97
N TYR A 75 -8.04 -1.90 -7.43
CA TYR A 75 -6.81 -2.45 -6.87
C TYR A 75 -5.74 -2.70 -7.94
N GLY A 76 -6.12 -3.27 -9.09
CA GLY A 76 -5.19 -3.51 -10.20
C GLY A 76 -4.58 -2.23 -10.74
N VAL A 77 -5.38 -1.17 -10.92
CA VAL A 77 -4.87 0.16 -11.30
C VAL A 77 -3.97 0.72 -10.20
N GLY A 78 -4.42 0.66 -8.94
CA GLY A 78 -3.63 1.13 -7.80
C GLY A 78 -2.26 0.47 -7.71
N ARG A 79 -2.17 -0.84 -7.98
CA ARG A 79 -0.89 -1.56 -8.03
C ARG A 79 0.00 -1.14 -9.17
N ILE A 80 -0.53 -0.93 -10.37
CA ILE A 80 0.27 -0.43 -11.49
C ILE A 80 0.85 0.93 -11.13
N VAL A 81 0.01 1.81 -10.55
CA VAL A 81 0.42 3.12 -10.05
C VAL A 81 1.53 2.93 -9.02
N THR A 82 1.30 2.25 -7.88
CA THR A 82 2.30 2.12 -6.80
C THR A 82 3.61 1.46 -7.25
N GLU A 83 3.57 0.56 -8.23
CA GLU A 83 4.77 -0.06 -8.82
C GLU A 83 5.67 0.96 -9.53
N PHE A 84 5.13 2.02 -10.13
CA PHE A 84 5.93 3.10 -10.74
C PHE A 84 6.71 3.94 -9.72
N TRP A 85 6.17 4.11 -8.51
CA TRP A 85 6.86 4.83 -7.42
C TRP A 85 7.69 3.89 -6.53
N ARG A 86 7.59 2.57 -6.72
CA ARG A 86 8.48 1.62 -6.04
C ARG A 86 9.89 1.80 -6.60
N LEU A 87 10.85 1.99 -5.68
CA LEU A 87 12.26 2.02 -6.06
C LEU A 87 12.60 0.69 -6.76
N PRO A 88 13.02 0.71 -8.03
CA PRO A 88 13.31 -0.52 -8.74
C PRO A 88 14.59 -1.12 -8.13
N ASP A 89 14.43 -2.16 -7.33
CA ASP A 89 15.56 -2.93 -6.80
C ASP A 89 16.46 -3.34 -7.98
N ALA A 90 17.72 -2.93 -7.97
CA ALA A 90 18.65 -3.08 -9.10
C ALA A 90 18.80 -4.54 -9.57
N HIS A 91 18.55 -5.51 -8.68
CA HIS A 91 18.59 -6.95 -8.97
C HIS A 91 17.38 -7.48 -9.76
N LEU A 92 16.24 -6.77 -9.80
CA LEU A 92 15.02 -7.19 -10.49
C LEU A 92 14.91 -6.67 -11.94
N ARG A 93 15.88 -5.88 -12.40
CA ARG A 93 15.96 -5.46 -13.82
C ARG A 93 16.14 -6.65 -14.78
N VAL A 94 16.69 -7.78 -14.32
CA VAL A 94 17.02 -8.95 -15.15
C VAL A 94 15.81 -9.87 -15.37
N GLN A 95 14.77 -9.82 -14.53
CA GLN A 95 13.64 -10.77 -14.58
C GLN A 95 12.33 -10.13 -15.07
N ARG A 96 12.38 -9.39 -16.18
CA ARG A 96 11.20 -8.75 -16.79
C ARG A 96 10.80 -9.44 -18.10
N PRO A 97 10.04 -10.55 -18.07
CA PRO A 97 9.52 -11.16 -19.29
C PRO A 97 8.63 -10.13 -20.02
N GLY A 98 9.06 -9.69 -21.20
CA GLY A 98 8.36 -8.67 -22.01
C GLY A 98 8.49 -7.23 -21.51
N GLY A 99 9.45 -6.93 -20.62
CA GLY A 99 9.68 -5.56 -20.11
C GLY A 99 8.77 -5.13 -18.96
N LEU A 100 7.75 -5.93 -18.61
CA LEU A 100 6.91 -5.73 -17.42
C LEU A 100 7.50 -6.40 -16.18
N SER A 101 7.29 -5.80 -15.00
CA SER A 101 7.52 -6.46 -13.71
C SER A 101 6.44 -7.52 -13.43
N TYR A 102 6.74 -8.51 -12.58
CA TYR A 102 5.75 -9.49 -12.11
C TYR A 102 4.54 -8.82 -11.43
N GLY A 103 4.75 -7.70 -10.74
CA GLY A 103 3.68 -6.89 -10.15
C GLY A 103 2.74 -6.32 -11.21
N GLN A 104 3.28 -5.88 -12.35
CA GLN A 104 2.48 -5.39 -13.47
C GLN A 104 1.71 -6.52 -14.16
N TRP A 105 2.32 -7.69 -14.37
CA TRP A 105 1.62 -8.87 -14.92
C TRP A 105 0.44 -9.30 -14.06
N LEU A 106 0.65 -9.40 -12.74
CA LEU A 106 -0.43 -9.72 -11.82
C LEU A 106 -1.53 -8.66 -11.85
N SER A 107 -1.17 -7.38 -11.95
CA SER A 107 -2.13 -6.29 -12.05
C SER A 107 -2.95 -6.36 -13.34
N VAL A 108 -2.32 -6.65 -14.48
CA VAL A 108 -3.02 -6.86 -15.76
C VAL A 108 -4.01 -8.02 -15.65
N ALA A 109 -3.59 -9.15 -15.05
CA ALA A 109 -4.48 -10.29 -14.83
C ALA A 109 -5.69 -9.92 -13.95
N MET A 110 -5.47 -9.13 -12.89
CA MET A 110 -6.55 -8.61 -12.05
C MET A 110 -7.51 -7.70 -12.83
N LEU A 111 -7.00 -6.82 -13.70
CA LEU A 111 -7.84 -5.97 -14.55
C LEU A 111 -8.73 -6.80 -15.49
N LEU A 112 -8.17 -7.83 -16.11
CA LEU A 112 -8.91 -8.74 -16.99
C LEU A 112 -10.02 -9.48 -16.25
N VAL A 113 -9.70 -10.02 -15.06
CA VAL A 113 -10.69 -10.70 -14.21
C VAL A 113 -11.79 -9.73 -13.77
N GLY A 114 -11.44 -8.53 -13.33
CA GLY A 114 -12.40 -7.49 -12.95
C GLY A 114 -13.34 -7.13 -14.10
N ALA A 115 -12.80 -6.89 -15.29
CA ALA A 115 -13.58 -6.59 -16.50
C ALA A 115 -14.53 -7.74 -16.89
N ALA A 116 -14.05 -8.98 -16.84
CA ALA A 116 -14.87 -10.16 -17.13
C ALA A 116 -16.03 -10.33 -16.14
N ILE A 117 -15.78 -10.10 -14.84
CA ILE A 117 -16.81 -10.14 -13.80
C ILE A 117 -17.86 -9.05 -14.05
N LEU A 118 -17.44 -7.81 -14.33
CA LEU A 118 -18.37 -6.71 -14.62
C LEU A 118 -19.21 -6.99 -15.87
N TRP A 119 -18.59 -7.48 -16.93
CA TRP A 119 -19.29 -7.84 -18.16
C TRP A 119 -20.36 -8.91 -17.91
N ARG A 120 -20.05 -9.95 -17.12
CA ARG A 120 -21.04 -10.96 -16.70
C ARG A 120 -22.13 -10.36 -15.82
N ALA A 121 -21.78 -9.49 -14.88
CA ALA A 121 -22.76 -8.84 -13.99
C ALA A 121 -23.72 -7.92 -14.77
N MET A 122 -23.25 -7.22 -15.80
CA MET A 122 -24.10 -6.40 -16.66
C MET A 122 -25.13 -7.23 -17.44
N LYS A 123 -24.71 -8.41 -17.92
CA LYS A 123 -25.57 -9.37 -18.63
C LYS A 123 -26.49 -10.19 -17.72
N SER A 124 -26.25 -10.16 -16.42
CA SER A 124 -27.05 -10.90 -15.45
C SER A 124 -28.42 -10.25 -15.24
N ALA A 125 -29.48 -11.06 -15.23
CA ALA A 125 -30.84 -10.64 -14.87
C ALA A 125 -31.06 -10.57 -13.34
N GLN A 126 -30.00 -10.76 -12.54
CA GLN A 126 -30.09 -10.68 -11.09
C GLN A 126 -30.50 -9.30 -10.62
N GLN A 127 -31.35 -9.28 -9.59
CA GLN A 127 -31.82 -8.03 -8.99
C GLN A 127 -30.69 -7.34 -8.21
N PRO A 128 -30.61 -5.99 -8.24
CA PRO A 128 -29.68 -5.26 -7.40
C PRO A 128 -29.93 -5.55 -5.91
N VAL A 129 -28.85 -5.75 -5.16
CA VAL A 129 -28.89 -6.02 -3.73
C VAL A 129 -28.08 -4.97 -2.95
N GLY A 130 -28.44 -4.77 -1.69
CA GLY A 130 -27.72 -3.86 -0.78
C GLY A 130 -27.98 -2.38 -1.07
N GLY A 131 -27.02 -1.53 -0.69
CA GLY A 131 -27.14 -0.08 -0.77
C GLY A 131 -27.77 0.54 0.47
N TRP A 132 -26.95 1.24 1.27
CA TRP A 132 -27.44 1.95 2.46
C TRP A 132 -28.22 3.23 2.11
N LEU A 133 -28.10 3.74 0.87
CA LEU A 133 -28.94 4.83 0.34
C LEU A 133 -30.29 4.34 -0.22
N SER A 134 -30.54 3.03 -0.26
CA SER A 134 -31.84 2.52 -0.69
C SER A 134 -32.85 2.87 0.39
N ARG A 135 -33.66 3.91 0.12
CA ARG A 135 -34.66 4.41 1.08
C ARG A 135 -35.49 3.24 1.59
N ARG A 136 -35.66 3.17 2.91
CA ARG A 136 -36.75 2.41 3.52
C ARG A 136 -38.07 3.03 3.03
N ALA A 137 -38.56 2.61 1.88
CA ALA A 137 -39.90 2.93 1.43
C ALA A 137 -40.84 2.03 2.23
N GLY A 138 -41.30 2.51 3.39
CA GLY A 138 -42.24 1.79 4.23
C GLY A 138 -42.03 2.02 5.72
N ALA A 139 -42.26 3.24 6.19
CA ALA A 139 -42.53 3.50 7.59
C ALA A 139 -43.51 4.68 7.68
N SER A 140 -44.80 4.32 7.80
CA SER A 140 -46.04 5.10 7.96
C SER A 140 -46.98 4.84 6.77
N GLY A 141 -48.12 4.15 6.91
CA GLY A 141 -49.08 4.25 8.00
C GLY A 141 -50.29 4.99 7.43
#